data_AF-A0A6G0UBK3-F1
#
_entry.id   AF-A0A6G0UBK3-F1
#
_cell.length_a   1.000
_cell.length_b   1.000
_cell.length_c   1.000
_cell.angle_alpha   90.00
_cell.angle_beta   90.00
_cell.angle_gamma   90.00
#
_symmetry.space_group_name_H-M   'P 1'
#
loop_
_entity.id
_entity.type
_entity.pdbx_description
1 polymer ?
#
loop_
_entity_poly.entity_id
_entity_poly.type
_entity_poly.pdbx_seq_one_letter_code
_entity_poly.pdbx_strand_id
1 'polypeptide(L)'
;MNPLSCEAVNFALKSHLMSVKSIKICLEESSVEDKSLLDVIFLMLDYHDIENIETNTKYGDLEKSLASDLSVQTAKAFRLYSTGQINEAFQITDEIVSKYGYYDDCLLIYIGCLVEMKKTVDLYELSHKLVTLSPENEITWYCIGCYYYCAGQHQLARKYFYKCTTVNPNFGYGWLAYGHSLSFDREHDQAMNCYLRA
;
A
#
# COMPACT_ATOMS: atom_id res chain seq x y z
N MET A 1 24.57 -18.92 3.90
CA MET A 1 23.54 -17.87 3.97
C MET A 1 22.63 -18.23 5.13
N ASN A 2 22.42 -17.31 6.07
CA ASN A 2 21.62 -17.58 7.26
C ASN A 2 20.16 -17.78 6.81
N PRO A 3 19.56 -18.98 6.99
CA PRO A 3 18.18 -19.26 6.53
C PRO A 3 17.12 -18.42 7.26
N LEU A 4 17.53 -17.65 8.27
CA LEU A 4 16.74 -16.75 9.10
C LEU A 4 17.00 -15.25 8.79
N SER A 5 17.64 -14.93 7.67
CA SER A 5 17.83 -13.52 7.27
C SER A 5 16.51 -12.88 6.83
N CYS A 6 16.25 -11.63 7.23
CA CYS A 6 14.98 -10.91 7.00
C CYS A 6 14.56 -10.90 5.52
N GLU A 7 15.54 -10.84 4.61
CA GLU A 7 15.30 -10.87 3.16
C GLU A 7 14.74 -12.22 2.68
N ALA A 8 15.20 -13.33 3.26
CA ALA A 8 14.74 -14.67 2.92
C ALA A 8 13.30 -14.93 3.40
N VAL A 9 12.93 -14.38 4.56
CA VAL A 9 11.57 -14.51 5.13
C VAL A 9 10.57 -13.62 4.38
N ASN A 10 10.93 -12.37 4.07
CA ASN A 10 10.09 -11.47 3.26
C ASN A 10 9.87 -12.00 1.84
N PHE A 11 10.90 -12.59 1.24
CA PHE A 11 10.79 -13.23 -0.07
C PHE A 11 9.87 -14.48 -0.04
N ALA A 12 9.97 -15.29 1.02
CA ALA A 12 9.13 -16.48 1.19
C ALA A 12 7.64 -16.17 1.40
N LEU A 13 7.32 -15.07 2.09
CA LEU A 13 5.96 -14.57 2.28
C LEU A 13 5.36 -14.03 0.97
N LYS A 14 6.12 -13.19 0.23
CA LYS A 14 5.71 -12.69 -1.09
C LYS A 14 5.53 -13.80 -2.13
N SER A 15 6.20 -14.94 -1.94
CA SER A 15 6.15 -16.09 -2.86
C SER A 15 5.19 -17.20 -2.42
N HIS A 16 4.40 -17.00 -1.35
CA HIS A 16 3.43 -17.98 -0.80
C HIS A 16 4.02 -19.35 -0.39
N LEU A 17 5.29 -19.41 0.02
CA LEU A 17 6.00 -20.66 0.29
C LEU A 17 5.81 -21.21 1.73
N MET A 18 5.26 -20.43 2.67
CA MET A 18 5.03 -20.83 4.07
C MET A 18 3.69 -20.36 4.64
N SER A 19 3.13 -21.15 5.57
CA SER A 19 1.87 -20.84 6.28
C SER A 19 2.10 -20.17 7.64
N VAL A 20 1.16 -19.34 8.08
CA VAL A 20 1.24 -18.51 9.29
C VAL A 20 1.41 -19.32 10.59
N LYS A 21 0.86 -20.53 10.65
CA LYS A 21 1.01 -21.43 11.80
C LYS A 21 2.46 -21.86 12.02
N SER A 22 3.21 -22.07 10.95
CA SER A 22 4.61 -22.51 11.02
C SER A 22 5.53 -21.44 11.60
N ILE A 23 5.21 -20.16 11.37
CA ILE A 23 5.98 -19.01 11.88
C ILE A 23 5.79 -18.85 13.39
N LYS A 24 4.57 -19.08 13.90
CA LYS A 24 4.26 -18.96 15.35
C LYS A 24 5.06 -19.94 16.21
N ILE A 25 5.21 -21.18 15.75
CA ILE A 25 5.96 -22.23 16.46
C ILE A 25 7.46 -21.89 16.54
N CYS A 26 8.04 -21.38 15.45
CA CYS A 26 9.46 -20.99 15.43
C CYS A 26 9.79 -19.81 16.37
N LEU A 27 8.81 -18.97 16.69
CA LEU A 27 9.00 -17.80 17.57
C LEU A 27 8.96 -18.16 19.06
N GLU A 28 8.10 -19.11 19.43
CA GLU A 28 7.98 -19.60 20.81
C GLU A 28 9.24 -20.34 21.29
N GLU A 29 10.04 -20.88 20.37
CA GLU A 29 11.30 -21.58 20.68
C GLU A 29 12.52 -20.65 20.79
N SER A 30 12.39 -19.35 20.46
CA SER A 30 13.50 -18.39 20.45
C SER A 30 13.52 -17.49 21.70
N SER A 31 14.60 -17.54 22.49
CA SER A 31 14.83 -16.62 23.62
C SER A 31 15.42 -15.29 23.10
N VAL A 32 14.59 -14.25 22.96
CA VAL A 32 14.95 -13.05 22.16
C VAL A 32 15.47 -11.88 23.02
N GLU A 33 16.73 -11.49 22.80
CA GLU A 33 17.36 -10.21 23.22
C GLU A 33 17.59 -9.26 22.02
N ASP A 34 16.99 -9.55 20.86
CA ASP A 34 17.56 -9.14 19.57
C ASP A 34 16.56 -8.37 18.68
N LYS A 35 17.09 -7.51 17.80
CA LYS A 35 16.36 -6.59 16.88
C LYS A 35 15.32 -7.31 16.00
N SER A 36 15.41 -8.63 15.91
CA SER A 36 14.49 -9.63 15.36
C SER A 36 13.06 -9.57 15.95
N LEU A 37 12.85 -8.99 17.14
CA LEU A 37 11.51 -8.71 17.70
C LEU A 37 10.71 -7.72 16.82
N LEU A 38 11.39 -6.89 16.02
CA LEU A 38 10.77 -5.98 15.06
C LEU A 38 10.16 -6.71 13.85
N ASP A 39 10.75 -7.83 13.42
CA ASP A 39 10.19 -8.64 12.32
C ASP A 39 8.95 -9.44 12.78
N VAL A 40 8.86 -9.76 14.06
CA VAL A 40 7.72 -10.46 14.69
C VAL A 40 6.47 -9.58 14.73
N ILE A 41 6.62 -8.27 14.85
CA ILE A 41 5.53 -7.28 14.91
C ILE A 41 5.00 -6.95 13.52
N PHE A 42 5.87 -6.88 12.50
CA PHE A 42 5.47 -6.79 11.10
C PHE A 42 4.63 -8.00 10.66
N LEU A 43 4.96 -9.20 11.15
CA LEU A 43 4.23 -10.45 10.91
C LEU A 43 2.92 -10.63 11.69
N MET A 44 2.70 -9.89 12.78
CA MET A 44 1.41 -9.90 13.51
C MET A 44 0.33 -9.04 12.84
N LEU A 45 0.74 -7.99 12.14
CA LEU A 45 -0.16 -6.97 11.56
C LEU A 45 -0.67 -7.32 10.17
N ASP A 46 0.07 -8.12 9.42
CA ASP A 46 -0.36 -8.64 8.12
C ASP A 46 -1.50 -9.68 8.20
N TYR A 47 -1.80 -10.31 9.36
CA TYR A 47 -2.55 -11.58 9.35
C TYR A 47 -3.94 -11.73 10.03
N HIS A 48 -4.23 -11.65 11.35
CA HIS A 48 -5.59 -12.17 11.77
C HIS A 48 -6.32 -11.73 13.07
N ASP A 49 -5.71 -11.26 14.17
CA ASP A 49 -6.33 -11.49 15.50
C ASP A 49 -6.31 -10.31 16.52
N ILE A 50 -6.46 -9.04 16.11
CA ILE A 50 -6.54 -7.94 17.11
C ILE A 50 -7.87 -7.87 17.87
N GLU A 51 -8.91 -8.61 17.48
CA GLU A 51 -10.08 -8.78 18.37
C GLU A 51 -9.90 -9.90 19.42
N ASN A 52 -8.85 -10.73 19.33
CA ASN A 52 -8.77 -11.98 20.12
C ASN A 52 -7.46 -12.21 20.88
N ILE A 53 -6.57 -11.22 20.97
CA ILE A 53 -5.50 -11.27 21.96
C ILE A 53 -6.09 -10.80 23.28
N GLU A 54 -6.60 -11.75 24.07
CA GLU A 54 -6.94 -11.49 25.47
C GLU A 54 -5.77 -10.77 26.15
N THR A 55 -6.08 -9.57 26.61
CA THR A 55 -5.15 -8.58 27.14
C THR A 55 -4.35 -9.14 28.30
N ASN A 56 -3.12 -9.58 28.02
CA ASN A 56 -2.13 -9.79 29.06
C ASN A 56 -1.47 -8.42 29.33
N THR A 57 -1.57 -7.95 30.57
CA THR A 57 -1.26 -6.58 31.04
C THR A 57 0.15 -6.07 30.72
N LYS A 58 1.05 -6.95 30.25
CA LYS A 58 2.42 -6.64 29.86
C LYS A 58 2.55 -6.04 28.44
N TYR A 59 1.54 -6.16 27.58
CA TYR A 59 1.60 -5.74 26.17
C TYR A 59 0.93 -4.38 25.87
N GLY A 60 0.19 -3.79 26.81
CA GLY A 60 -0.53 -2.52 26.59
C GLY A 60 0.37 -1.29 26.42
N ASP A 61 1.57 -1.31 27.00
CA ASP A 61 2.56 -0.24 26.80
C ASP A 61 3.24 -0.34 25.42
N LEU A 62 3.41 -1.57 24.92
CA LEU A 62 3.95 -1.85 23.59
C LEU A 62 2.95 -1.42 22.50
N GLU A 63 1.66 -1.70 22.70
CA GLU A 63 0.58 -1.28 21.79
C GLU A 63 0.54 0.24 21.61
N LYS A 64 0.65 1.01 22.69
CA LYS A 64 0.70 2.48 22.62
C LYS A 64 1.93 3.00 21.89
N SER A 65 3.08 2.35 22.10
CA SER A 65 4.33 2.72 21.41
C SER A 65 4.24 2.41 19.91
N LEU A 66 3.69 1.26 19.54
CA LEU A 66 3.56 0.80 18.15
C LEU A 66 2.46 1.53 17.38
N ALA A 67 1.38 1.94 18.05
CA ALA A 67 0.32 2.75 17.45
C ALA A 67 0.84 4.11 16.91
N SER A 68 1.98 4.58 17.39
CA SER A 68 2.62 5.81 16.92
C SER A 68 3.49 5.62 15.67
N ASP A 69 3.81 4.37 15.29
CA ASP A 69 4.66 4.08 14.14
C ASP A 69 3.89 4.25 12.82
N LEU A 70 4.53 4.95 11.88
CA LEU A 70 3.96 5.26 10.57
C LEU A 70 3.61 4.00 9.77
N SER A 71 4.44 2.96 9.88
CA SER A 71 4.28 1.69 9.16
C SER A 71 3.04 0.95 9.66
N VAL A 72 2.81 0.95 10.97
CA VAL A 72 1.65 0.33 11.62
C VAL A 72 0.37 1.07 11.26
N GLN A 73 0.40 2.41 11.26
CA GLN A 73 -0.75 3.22 10.86
C GLN A 73 -1.08 3.03 9.37
N THR A 74 -0.06 2.94 8.52
CA THR A 74 -0.22 2.68 7.08
C THR A 74 -0.85 1.31 6.83
N ALA A 75 -0.38 0.26 7.51
CA ALA A 75 -0.97 -1.08 7.43
C ALA A 75 -2.43 -1.10 7.91
N LYS A 76 -2.74 -0.38 8.99
CA LYS A 76 -4.12 -0.22 9.47
C LYS A 76 -5.00 0.46 8.42
N ALA A 77 -4.53 1.55 7.81
CA ALA A 77 -5.27 2.25 6.76
C ALA A 77 -5.49 1.35 5.53
N PHE A 78 -4.50 0.56 5.12
CA PHE A 78 -4.62 -0.39 4.03
C PHE A 78 -5.71 -1.44 4.29
N ARG A 79 -5.78 -1.97 5.51
CA ARG A 79 -6.84 -2.91 5.91
C ARG A 79 -8.22 -2.26 5.84
N LEU A 80 -8.37 -1.07 6.41
CA LEU A 80 -9.64 -0.33 6.38
C LEU A 80 -10.09 -0.05 4.94
N TYR A 81 -9.15 0.32 4.07
CA TYR A 81 -9.40 0.49 2.64
C TYR A 81 -9.90 -0.82 2.01
N SER A 82 -9.20 -1.93 2.28
CA SER A 82 -9.52 -3.26 1.75
C SER A 82 -10.86 -3.82 2.27
N THR A 83 -11.28 -3.45 3.48
CA THR A 83 -12.61 -3.81 4.03
C THR A 83 -13.72 -2.86 3.58
N GLY A 84 -13.40 -1.83 2.79
CA GLY A 84 -14.36 -0.85 2.28
C GLY A 84 -14.68 0.30 3.24
N GLN A 85 -14.00 0.40 4.38
CA GLN A 85 -14.13 1.50 5.34
C GLN A 85 -13.30 2.71 4.90
N ILE A 86 -13.66 3.28 3.74
CA ILE A 86 -12.86 4.30 3.05
C ILE A 86 -12.69 5.58 3.87
N ASN A 87 -13.73 6.02 4.60
CA ASN A 87 -13.65 7.25 5.40
C ASN A 87 -12.62 7.14 6.54
N GLU A 88 -12.56 5.99 7.21
CA GLU A 88 -11.61 5.77 8.31
C GLU A 88 -10.17 5.61 7.78
N ALA A 89 -10.01 4.89 6.66
CA ALA A 89 -8.74 4.82 5.96
C ALA A 89 -8.24 6.21 5.52
N PHE A 90 -9.15 7.04 5.00
CA PHE A 90 -8.85 8.42 4.62
C PHE A 90 -8.40 9.27 5.81
N GLN A 91 -9.06 9.18 6.96
CA GLN A 91 -8.67 9.94 8.16
C GLN A 91 -7.24 9.62 8.60
N ILE A 92 -6.89 8.33 8.68
CA ILE A 92 -5.54 7.91 9.09
C ILE A 92 -4.50 8.39 8.07
N THR A 93 -4.76 8.19 6.78
CA THR A 93 -3.82 8.60 5.72
C THR A 93 -3.68 10.12 5.60
N ASP A 94 -4.75 10.89 5.81
CA ASP A 94 -4.72 12.35 5.79
C ASP A 94 -3.94 12.94 6.98
N GLU A 95 -4.09 12.34 8.17
CA GLU A 95 -3.28 12.69 9.35
C GLU A 95 -1.79 12.43 9.12
N ILE A 96 -1.45 11.28 8.53
CA ILE A 96 -0.09 10.91 8.16
C ILE A 96 0.49 11.95 7.20
N VAL A 97 -0.22 12.22 6.10
CA VAL A 97 0.24 13.14 5.05
C VAL A 97 0.40 14.56 5.59
N SER A 98 -0.52 15.02 6.44
CA SER A 98 -0.48 16.35 7.03
C SER A 98 0.69 16.56 8.00
N LYS A 99 1.07 15.52 8.75
CA LYS A 99 2.09 15.62 9.81
C LYS A 99 3.50 15.26 9.33
N TYR A 100 3.62 14.26 8.47
CA TYR A 100 4.90 13.67 8.07
C TYR A 100 5.23 13.88 6.58
N GLY A 101 4.28 14.41 5.80
CA GLY A 101 4.43 14.62 4.37
C GLY A 101 4.11 13.37 3.54
N TYR A 102 4.58 13.36 2.30
CA TYR A 102 4.26 12.30 1.33
C TYR A 102 5.14 11.07 1.54
N TYR A 103 4.67 10.12 2.37
CA TYR A 103 5.27 8.81 2.58
C TYR A 103 4.77 7.81 1.53
N ASP A 104 5.68 7.22 0.75
CA ASP A 104 5.34 6.44 -0.46
C ASP A 104 4.36 5.29 -0.20
N ASP A 105 4.55 4.50 0.87
CA ASP A 105 3.68 3.35 1.17
C ASP A 105 2.25 3.79 1.54
N CYS A 106 2.10 4.94 2.18
CA CYS A 106 0.80 5.51 2.55
C CYS A 106 0.13 6.24 1.38
N LEU A 107 0.93 6.82 0.49
CA LEU A 107 0.47 7.67 -0.60
C LEU A 107 -0.46 6.94 -1.56
N LEU A 108 -0.21 5.65 -1.83
CA LEU A 108 -1.08 4.84 -2.69
C LEU A 108 -2.48 4.66 -2.08
N ILE A 109 -2.56 4.40 -0.78
CA ILE A 109 -3.82 4.24 -0.06
C ILE A 109 -4.56 5.57 -0.01
N TYR A 110 -3.83 6.67 0.25
CA TYR A 110 -4.40 8.02 0.24
C TYR A 110 -5.02 8.37 -1.12
N ILE A 111 -4.29 8.13 -2.22
CA ILE A 111 -4.79 8.34 -3.59
C ILE A 111 -6.02 7.47 -3.85
N GLY A 112 -5.98 6.19 -3.48
CA GLY A 112 -7.13 5.28 -3.58
C GLY A 112 -8.36 5.82 -2.86
N CYS A 113 -8.20 6.29 -1.61
CA CYS A 113 -9.29 6.91 -0.85
C CYS A 113 -9.87 8.14 -1.56
N LEU A 114 -9.02 9.03 -2.08
CA LEU A 114 -9.47 10.22 -2.81
C LEU A 114 -10.26 9.87 -4.08
N VAL A 115 -9.84 8.82 -4.81
CA VAL A 115 -10.53 8.34 -6.01
C VAL A 115 -11.91 7.77 -5.67
N GLU A 116 -11.99 6.88 -4.67
CA GLU A 116 -13.24 6.28 -4.21
C GLU A 116 -14.24 7.35 -3.71
N MET A 117 -13.73 8.35 -3.00
CA MET A 117 -14.52 9.49 -2.51
C MET A 117 -14.79 10.55 -3.59
N LYS A 118 -14.24 10.39 -4.81
CA LYS A 118 -14.35 11.35 -5.93
C LYS A 118 -13.91 12.77 -5.58
N LYS A 119 -12.90 12.93 -4.73
CA LYS A 119 -12.32 14.23 -4.35
C LYS A 119 -11.36 14.74 -5.42
N THR A 120 -11.92 15.23 -6.52
CA THR A 120 -11.16 15.70 -7.70
C THR A 120 -10.25 16.89 -7.42
N VAL A 121 -10.68 17.82 -6.55
CA VAL A 121 -9.90 19.00 -6.17
C VAL A 121 -8.64 18.60 -5.40
N ASP A 122 -8.77 17.72 -4.41
CA ASP A 122 -7.65 17.23 -3.61
C ASP A 122 -6.65 16.44 -4.49
N LEU A 123 -7.16 15.61 -5.41
CA LEU A 123 -6.32 14.92 -6.39
C LEU A 123 -5.57 15.88 -7.32
N TYR A 124 -6.19 16.97 -7.75
CA TYR A 124 -5.55 18.00 -8.57
C TYR A 124 -4.39 18.66 -7.81
N GLU A 125 -4.64 19.09 -6.57
CA GLU A 125 -3.61 19.71 -5.74
C GLU A 125 -2.45 18.75 -5.43
N LEU A 126 -2.77 17.51 -5.05
CA LEU A 126 -1.79 16.46 -4.78
C LEU A 126 -0.92 16.20 -6.02
N SER A 127 -1.54 16.05 -7.19
CA SER A 127 -0.85 15.84 -8.46
C SER A 127 0.16 16.93 -8.78
N HIS A 128 -0.21 18.21 -8.58
CA HIS A 128 0.68 19.35 -8.84
C HIS A 128 1.85 19.42 -7.85
N LYS A 129 1.62 19.05 -6.60
CA LYS A 129 2.68 18.97 -5.59
C LYS A 129 3.65 17.83 -5.92
N LEU A 130 3.13 16.63 -6.19
CA LEU A 130 3.95 15.44 -6.47
C LEU A 130 4.81 15.60 -7.73
N VAL A 131 4.29 16.20 -8.80
CA VAL A 131 5.09 16.42 -10.03
C VAL A 131 6.23 17.41 -9.81
N THR A 132 6.06 18.35 -8.88
CA THR A 132 7.10 19.32 -8.53
C THR A 132 8.16 18.69 -7.62
N LEU A 133 7.75 17.81 -6.70
CA LEU A 133 8.62 17.19 -5.70
C LEU A 133 9.38 15.97 -6.25
N SER A 134 8.68 15.07 -6.93
CA SER A 134 9.17 13.73 -7.28
C SER A 134 8.69 13.30 -8.68
N PRO A 135 9.13 13.96 -9.76
CA PRO A 135 8.72 13.61 -11.13
C PRO A 135 9.23 12.25 -11.61
N GLU A 136 10.27 11.70 -10.98
CA GLU A 136 10.83 10.39 -11.30
C GLU A 136 10.11 9.23 -10.58
N ASN A 137 9.21 9.54 -9.64
CA ASN A 137 8.43 8.52 -8.93
C ASN A 137 7.19 8.15 -9.75
N GLU A 138 6.94 6.87 -9.92
CA GLU A 138 5.79 6.32 -10.64
C GLU A 138 4.43 6.69 -10.00
N ILE A 139 4.39 6.83 -8.67
CA ILE A 139 3.17 7.18 -7.91
C ILE A 139 2.69 8.59 -8.29
N THR A 140 3.62 9.49 -8.63
CA THR A 140 3.30 10.84 -9.14
C THR A 140 2.45 10.77 -10.41
N TRP A 141 2.88 9.97 -11.39
CA TRP A 141 2.16 9.83 -12.66
C TRP A 141 0.86 9.03 -12.49
N TYR A 142 0.86 8.07 -11.58
CA TYR A 142 -0.36 7.37 -11.17
C TYR A 142 -1.40 8.35 -10.59
N CYS A 143 -0.99 9.23 -9.67
CA CYS A 143 -1.85 10.26 -9.07
C CYS A 143 -2.46 11.19 -10.12
N ILE A 144 -1.64 11.68 -11.07
CA ILE A 144 -2.11 12.52 -12.18
C ILE A 144 -3.13 11.75 -13.04
N GLY A 145 -2.87 10.47 -13.33
CA GLY A 145 -3.81 9.62 -14.04
C GLY A 145 -5.15 9.46 -13.30
N CYS A 146 -5.10 9.22 -11.98
CA CYS A 146 -6.28 9.16 -11.12
C CYS A 146 -7.07 10.48 -11.11
N TYR A 147 -6.40 11.62 -11.06
CA TYR A 147 -7.04 12.93 -11.20
C TYR A 147 -7.84 13.03 -12.51
N TYR A 148 -7.20 12.78 -13.65
CA TYR A 148 -7.88 12.87 -14.96
C TYR A 148 -8.99 11.83 -15.09
N TYR A 149 -8.82 10.65 -14.50
CA TYR A 149 -9.85 9.62 -14.46
C TYR A 149 -11.09 10.11 -13.71
N CYS A 150 -10.94 10.65 -12.51
CA CYS A 150 -12.04 11.21 -11.72
C CYS A 150 -12.65 12.47 -12.37
N ALA A 151 -11.86 13.23 -13.13
CA ALA A 151 -12.34 14.36 -13.92
C ALA A 151 -13.08 13.97 -15.22
N GLY A 152 -13.21 12.67 -15.51
CA GLY A 152 -13.90 12.15 -16.70
C GLY A 152 -13.08 12.26 -18.00
N GLN A 153 -11.80 12.66 -17.92
CA GLN A 153 -10.91 12.82 -19.07
C GLN A 153 -10.11 11.55 -19.32
N HIS A 154 -10.81 10.46 -19.67
CA HIS A 154 -10.27 9.10 -19.73
C HIS A 154 -9.06 8.94 -20.68
N GLN A 155 -9.05 9.65 -21.82
CA GLN A 155 -7.92 9.60 -22.76
C GLN A 155 -6.63 10.18 -22.16
N LEU A 156 -6.74 11.26 -21.38
CA LEU A 156 -5.60 11.84 -20.69
C LEU A 156 -5.16 10.95 -19.53
N ALA A 157 -6.11 10.40 -18.77
CA ALA A 157 -5.82 9.43 -17.71
C ALA A 157 -4.98 8.25 -18.24
N ARG A 158 -5.40 7.66 -19.37
CA ARG A 158 -4.65 6.60 -20.05
C ARG A 158 -3.20 6.99 -20.33
N LYS A 159 -2.98 8.17 -20.90
CA LYS A 159 -1.64 8.65 -21.24
C LYS A 159 -0.73 8.69 -20.00
N TYR A 160 -1.26 9.11 -18.86
CA TYR A 160 -0.49 9.18 -17.61
C TYR A 160 -0.32 7.81 -16.93
N PHE A 161 -1.31 6.92 -17.01
CA PHE A 161 -1.14 5.53 -16.56
C PHE A 161 -0.09 4.79 -17.41
N TYR A 162 -0.06 4.99 -18.72
CA TYR A 162 1.03 4.48 -19.55
C TYR A 162 2.38 5.07 -19.15
N LYS A 163 2.43 6.39 -18.89
CA LYS A 163 3.68 7.02 -18.42
C LYS A 163 4.18 6.38 -17.12
N CYS A 164 3.29 6.09 -16.18
CA CYS A 164 3.62 5.39 -14.94
C CYS A 164 4.34 4.05 -15.22
N THR A 165 3.85 3.24 -16.15
CA THR A 165 4.48 1.95 -16.51
C THR A 165 5.79 2.10 -17.27
N THR A 166 6.02 3.23 -17.94
CA THR A 166 7.33 3.54 -18.55
C THR A 166 8.37 4.00 -17.53
N VAL A 167 7.94 4.64 -16.44
CA VAL A 167 8.83 5.10 -15.35
C VAL A 167 9.26 3.92 -14.49
N ASN A 168 8.31 3.11 -14.02
CA ASN A 168 8.60 1.87 -13.32
C ASN A 168 7.82 0.70 -13.96
N PRO A 169 8.49 -0.14 -14.78
CA PRO A 169 7.85 -1.30 -15.39
C PRO A 169 7.36 -2.36 -14.40
N ASN A 170 7.83 -2.36 -13.15
CA ASN A 170 7.42 -3.32 -12.11
C ASN A 170 6.27 -2.80 -11.24
N PHE A 171 5.75 -1.59 -11.53
CA PHE A 171 4.68 -1.01 -10.75
C PHE A 171 3.30 -1.54 -11.18
N GLY A 172 2.85 -2.60 -10.51
CA GLY A 172 1.61 -3.31 -10.83
C GLY A 172 0.36 -2.41 -10.87
N TYR A 173 0.22 -1.47 -9.92
CA TYR A 173 -0.92 -0.55 -9.88
C TYR A 173 -1.04 0.31 -11.15
N GLY A 174 0.09 0.70 -11.75
CA GLY A 174 0.13 1.44 -13.02
C GLY A 174 -0.36 0.58 -14.18
N TRP A 175 0.07 -0.68 -14.25
CA TRP A 175 -0.40 -1.63 -15.27
C TRP A 175 -1.89 -1.95 -15.13
N LEU A 176 -2.39 -2.12 -13.91
CA LEU A 176 -3.83 -2.31 -13.65
C LEU A 176 -4.64 -1.11 -14.14
N ALA A 177 -4.25 0.10 -13.74
CA ALA A 177 -4.96 1.31 -14.15
C ALA A 177 -4.89 1.55 -15.66
N TYR A 178 -3.75 1.27 -16.29
CA TYR A 178 -3.62 1.33 -17.74
C TYR A 178 -4.53 0.31 -18.44
N GLY A 179 -4.56 -0.93 -17.97
CA GLY A 179 -5.46 -1.97 -18.46
C GLY A 179 -6.94 -1.59 -18.33
N HIS A 180 -7.35 -1.06 -17.17
CA HIS A 180 -8.72 -0.55 -16.96
C HIS A 180 -9.07 0.54 -17.99
N SER A 181 -8.14 1.46 -18.26
CA SER A 181 -8.36 2.53 -19.23
C SER A 181 -8.50 2.02 -20.66
N LEU A 182 -7.81 0.94 -21.04
CA LEU A 182 -7.89 0.30 -22.37
C LEU A 182 -9.20 -0.50 -22.54
N SER A 183 -9.63 -1.19 -21.49
CA SER A 183 -10.90 -1.93 -21.48
C SER A 183 -12.09 -1.03 -21.79
N PHE A 184 -12.07 0.22 -21.28
CA PHE A 184 -13.12 1.21 -21.52
C PHE A 184 -13.29 1.55 -23.01
N ASP A 185 -12.20 1.60 -23.79
CA ASP A 185 -12.24 1.88 -25.23
C ASP A 185 -12.35 0.61 -26.09
N ARG A 186 -12.69 -0.53 -25.49
CA ARG A 186 -12.87 -1.85 -26.14
C ARG A 186 -11.59 -2.43 -26.74
N GLU A 187 -10.42 -2.01 -26.27
CA GLU A 187 -9.12 -2.58 -26.65
C GLU A 187 -8.76 -3.80 -25.77
N HIS A 188 -9.63 -4.82 -25.80
CA HIS A 188 -9.60 -5.92 -24.83
C HIS A 188 -8.29 -6.74 -24.85
N ASP A 189 -7.69 -6.98 -26.02
CA ASP A 189 -6.44 -7.73 -26.14
C ASP A 189 -5.26 -6.99 -25.48
N GLN A 190 -5.22 -5.66 -25.64
CA GLN A 190 -4.17 -4.84 -25.01
C GLN A 190 -4.39 -4.75 -23.50
N ALA A 191 -5.64 -4.62 -23.05
CA ALA A 191 -5.98 -4.65 -21.63
C ALA A 191 -5.55 -5.97 -20.98
N MET A 192 -5.79 -7.11 -21.63
CA MET A 192 -5.34 -8.42 -21.14
C MET A 192 -3.83 -8.49 -20.96
N ASN A 193 -3.06 -7.99 -21.94
CA ASN A 193 -1.60 -7.92 -21.82
C ASN A 193 -1.14 -7.05 -20.65
N CYS A 194 -1.87 -5.98 -20.32
CA CYS A 194 -1.56 -5.15 -19.16
C CYS A 194 -1.83 -5.88 -17.85
N TYR A 195 -2.97 -6.59 -17.74
CA TYR A 195 -3.28 -7.36 -16.53
C TYR A 195 -2.32 -8.51 -16.29
N LEU A 196 -1.81 -9.16 -17.35
CA LEU A 196 -0.79 -10.21 -17.23
C LEU A 196 0.57 -9.69 -16.75
N ARG A 197 0.82 -8.38 -16.85
CA ARG A 197 2.05 -7.73 -16.40
C ARG A 197 1.93 -7.09 -15.01
N ALA A 198 0.71 -6.86 -14.56
CA ALA A 198 0.43 -6.30 -13.24
C ALA A 198 0.69 -7.32 -12.14
#